data_AF-A0A9P9QR94-F1
#
_entry.id   AF-A0A9P9QR94-F1
#
_cell.length_a   1.000
_cell.length_b   1.000
_cell.length_c   1.000
_cell.angle_alpha   90.00
_cell.angle_beta   90.00
_cell.angle_gamma   90.00
#
_symmetry.space_group_name_H-M   'P 1'
#
loop_
_entity.id
_entity.type
_entity.pdbx_description
1 polymer ?
#
loop_
_entity_poly.entity_id
_entity_poly.type
_entity_poly.pdbx_seq_one_letter_code
_entity_poly.pdbx_strand_id
1 'polypeptide(L)'
;MVHIYQRAQRTIVWLDREMVEHGRFLGFIEQLPKVNALKKFAEAERQFCRIWIKQEYITSPAVEVRFGNRQLHLTDLVILGRILYKNEVVVNVILERLPDDCWQDVIEASSGMAGLNTITTLVMERTARHEYFHIQSLLHLLFLYRDSVATDPRDKIYGILGLIPNSSKWERAERVAFQGYDPSLLIVDYTAAIELVYASVVRSIVKATMSLNILSACQKTDLVELPSWVPDVGIAFILDNYFVDFMTNPGVLERDFEAAKNTKAIAVFADDLKTLLIRGLITEVIDEVWGPVTRYLAESDDRQRSQANYRETALRWIHRQPTYVYHTVEDRITALWNTLNVVARKSKTAEGMMQGEMIDALNAGSEKLWDFMLR
;
A
#
# COMPACT_ATOMS: atom_id res chain seq x y z
N MET A 1 -28.01 -1.04 -4.85
CA MET A 1 -26.65 -0.49 -5.03
C MET A 1 -26.73 0.94 -4.54
N VAL A 2 -26.20 1.21 -3.34
CA VAL A 2 -26.34 2.52 -2.68
C VAL A 2 -25.32 3.47 -3.29
N HIS A 3 -25.80 4.52 -3.94
CA HIS A 3 -24.98 5.55 -4.56
C HIS A 3 -24.59 6.60 -3.51
N ILE A 4 -23.59 6.31 -2.69
CA ILE A 4 -23.26 7.17 -1.54
C ILE A 4 -22.64 8.50 -2.00
N TYR A 5 -21.93 8.55 -3.15
CA TYR A 5 -21.49 9.81 -3.78
C TYR A 5 -21.47 9.68 -5.31
N GLN A 6 -22.45 10.25 -6.01
CA GLN A 6 -22.59 10.05 -7.46
C GLN A 6 -21.84 11.06 -8.33
N ARG A 7 -21.35 12.18 -7.77
CA ARG A 7 -20.41 13.14 -8.41
C ARG A 7 -20.22 14.36 -7.51
N ALA A 8 -19.04 14.52 -6.91
CA ALA A 8 -18.56 15.87 -6.63
C ALA A 8 -18.26 16.52 -7.99
N GLN A 9 -18.85 17.67 -8.33
CA GLN A 9 -18.56 18.34 -9.61
C GLN A 9 -17.23 19.11 -9.55
N ARG A 10 -16.86 19.57 -8.35
CA ARG A 10 -15.64 20.31 -8.05
C ARG A 10 -15.33 20.08 -6.58
N THR A 11 -14.14 19.58 -6.29
CA THR A 11 -13.63 19.49 -4.91
C THR A 11 -12.67 20.66 -4.72
N ILE A 12 -12.95 21.49 -3.71
CA ILE A 12 -12.05 22.59 -3.30
C ILE A 12 -11.33 22.11 -2.04
N VAL A 13 -10.05 21.85 -2.17
CA VAL A 13 -9.21 21.54 -1.00
C VAL A 13 -8.65 22.84 -0.48
N TRP A 14 -9.05 23.20 0.74
CA TRP A 14 -8.59 24.41 1.43
C TRP A 14 -7.38 24.08 2.29
N LEU A 15 -6.31 24.80 2.04
CA LEU A 15 -5.12 24.87 2.89
C LEU A 15 -5.15 26.25 3.56
N ASP A 16 -4.92 26.29 4.88
CA ASP A 16 -5.30 27.39 5.78
C ASP A 16 -4.77 28.80 5.39
N ARG A 17 -5.49 29.84 5.85
CA ARG A 17 -5.56 31.21 5.30
C ARG A 17 -4.38 32.12 5.66
N GLU A 18 -3.57 31.80 6.67
CA GLU A 18 -2.53 32.67 7.22
C GLU A 18 -1.22 32.77 6.39
N MET A 19 -1.31 32.64 5.08
CA MET A 19 -0.19 32.22 4.25
C MET A 19 0.13 33.14 3.04
N VAL A 20 -0.52 34.30 2.90
CA VAL A 20 -0.43 35.07 1.65
C VAL A 20 -0.06 36.54 1.85
N GLU A 21 1.25 36.80 1.83
CA GLU A 21 1.90 37.94 1.14
C GLU A 21 3.29 37.46 0.69
N HIS A 22 3.52 36.97 -0.53
CA HIS A 22 4.27 37.65 -1.61
C HIS A 22 4.40 36.71 -2.83
N GLY A 23 4.50 37.26 -4.04
CA GLY A 23 4.49 36.51 -5.31
C GLY A 23 5.89 36.04 -5.77
N ARG A 24 5.88 34.99 -6.61
CA ARG A 24 7.00 34.24 -7.25
C ARG A 24 7.53 33.04 -6.45
N PHE A 25 6.96 31.87 -6.77
CA PHE A 25 7.09 30.59 -6.07
C PHE A 25 8.49 29.94 -6.05
N LEU A 26 9.40 30.33 -6.96
CA LEU A 26 10.79 29.81 -6.98
C LEU A 26 11.75 30.65 -6.12
N GLY A 27 11.58 31.97 -6.06
CA GLY A 27 12.25 32.82 -5.05
C GLY A 27 11.63 32.68 -3.65
N PHE A 28 10.43 32.12 -3.56
CA PHE A 28 9.69 31.85 -2.33
C PHE A 28 10.37 30.77 -1.46
N ILE A 29 10.97 29.74 -2.08
CA ILE A 29 11.70 28.69 -1.33
C ILE A 29 12.96 29.25 -0.66
N GLU A 30 13.60 30.25 -1.27
CA GLU A 30 14.82 30.87 -0.75
C GLU A 30 14.58 31.87 0.39
N GLN A 31 13.37 32.47 0.48
CA GLN A 31 13.05 33.55 1.44
C GLN A 31 12.03 33.18 2.53
N LEU A 32 11.49 31.97 2.56
CA LEU A 32 10.57 31.55 3.61
C LEU A 32 11.23 31.60 5.00
N PRO A 33 10.49 31.96 6.07
CA PRO A 33 10.74 31.44 7.41
C PRO A 33 10.47 29.92 7.34
N LYS A 34 11.49 29.17 6.90
CA LYS A 34 11.39 27.84 6.26
C LYS A 34 10.58 26.80 7.02
N VAL A 35 10.51 26.91 8.34
CA VAL A 35 9.89 25.91 9.22
C VAL A 35 8.37 26.08 9.32
N ASN A 36 7.84 27.31 9.40
CA ASN A 36 6.40 27.52 9.66
C ASN A 36 5.52 27.18 8.44
N ALA A 37 6.02 27.38 7.22
CA ALA A 37 5.27 27.03 6.03
C ALA A 37 5.22 25.51 5.81
N LEU A 38 6.32 24.82 6.09
CA LEU A 38 6.38 23.36 6.08
C LEU A 38 5.52 22.76 7.20
N LYS A 39 5.55 23.32 8.41
CA LYS A 39 4.68 22.91 9.53
C LYS A 39 3.19 22.99 9.16
N LYS A 40 2.72 24.13 8.64
CA LYS A 40 1.32 24.28 8.21
C LYS A 40 0.95 23.42 7.01
N PHE A 41 1.90 23.17 6.11
CA PHE A 41 1.71 22.21 5.03
C PHE A 41 1.55 20.78 5.58
N ALA A 42 2.36 20.38 6.56
CA ALA A 42 2.25 19.11 7.27
C ALA A 42 0.95 18.98 8.10
N GLU A 43 0.42 20.09 8.62
CA GLU A 43 -0.91 20.11 9.24
C GLU A 43 -2.02 19.87 8.21
N ALA A 44 -1.92 20.52 7.05
CA ALA A 44 -2.88 20.34 5.96
C ALA A 44 -2.76 18.95 5.30
N GLU A 45 -1.57 18.35 5.30
CA GLU A 45 -1.35 16.94 4.94
C GLU A 45 -2.28 16.01 5.71
N ARG A 46 -2.47 16.21 7.03
CA ARG A 46 -3.30 15.30 7.83
C ARG A 46 -4.72 15.18 7.27
N GLN A 47 -5.20 16.21 6.57
CA GLN A 47 -6.47 16.14 5.85
C GLN A 47 -6.37 15.22 4.62
N PHE A 48 -5.29 15.27 3.83
CA PHE A 48 -5.08 14.35 2.70
C PHE A 48 -4.90 12.89 3.12
N CYS A 49 -4.52 12.63 4.38
CA CYS A 49 -4.51 11.28 4.92
C CYS A 49 -5.93 10.71 5.11
N ARG A 50 -6.99 11.53 5.12
CA ARG A 50 -8.36 11.05 5.33
C ARG A 50 -8.90 10.38 4.08
N ILE A 51 -9.41 9.17 4.22
CA ILE A 51 -9.85 8.35 3.08
C ILE A 51 -10.94 9.00 2.22
N TRP A 52 -11.88 9.73 2.83
CA TRP A 52 -12.94 10.41 2.09
C TRP A 52 -12.40 11.58 1.25
N ILE A 53 -11.35 12.28 1.72
CA ILE A 53 -10.67 13.31 0.91
C ILE A 53 -9.98 12.66 -0.29
N LYS A 54 -9.29 11.54 -0.07
CA LYS A 54 -8.67 10.75 -1.15
C LYS A 54 -9.73 10.33 -2.18
N GLN A 55 -10.88 9.83 -1.72
CA GLN A 55 -12.02 9.45 -2.56
C GLN A 55 -12.54 10.62 -3.39
N GLU A 56 -12.88 11.75 -2.77
CA GLU A 56 -13.39 12.93 -3.47
C GLU A 56 -12.38 13.44 -4.49
N TYR A 57 -11.12 13.53 -4.08
CA TYR A 57 -10.02 13.98 -4.92
C TYR A 57 -9.83 13.09 -6.15
N ILE A 58 -9.81 11.76 -5.99
CA ILE A 58 -9.57 10.83 -7.11
C ILE A 58 -10.79 10.75 -8.02
N THR A 59 -12.00 10.78 -7.48
CA THR A 59 -13.23 10.52 -8.24
C THR A 59 -13.84 11.76 -8.88
N SER A 60 -13.50 12.97 -8.41
CA SER A 60 -14.02 14.21 -8.97
C SER A 60 -13.59 14.39 -10.44
N PRO A 61 -14.41 14.94 -11.35
CA PRO A 61 -13.97 15.28 -12.70
C PRO A 61 -13.04 16.51 -12.71
N ALA A 62 -13.14 17.39 -11.70
CA ALA A 62 -12.32 18.58 -11.57
C ALA A 62 -11.92 18.82 -10.12
N VAL A 63 -10.64 19.06 -9.88
CA VAL A 63 -10.10 19.37 -8.55
C VAL A 63 -9.41 20.72 -8.61
N GLU A 64 -9.72 21.56 -7.63
CA GLU A 64 -9.03 22.83 -7.41
C GLU A 64 -8.37 22.79 -6.04
N VAL A 65 -7.06 23.02 -6.01
CA VAL A 65 -6.33 23.17 -4.75
C VAL A 65 -6.15 24.65 -4.46
N ARG A 66 -6.59 25.10 -3.28
CA ARG A 66 -6.49 26.49 -2.86
C ARG A 66 -5.65 26.63 -1.61
N PHE A 67 -4.79 27.63 -1.61
CA PHE A 67 -3.92 28.00 -0.50
C PHE A 67 -4.19 29.45 -0.13
N GLY A 68 -5.02 29.66 0.90
CA GLY A 68 -5.65 30.97 1.16
C GLY A 68 -6.42 31.48 -0.07
N ASN A 69 -6.05 32.66 -0.60
CA ASN A 69 -6.67 33.25 -1.78
C ASN A 69 -6.06 32.77 -3.11
N ARG A 70 -5.00 31.96 -3.07
CA ARG A 70 -4.30 31.48 -4.27
C ARG A 70 -4.87 30.14 -4.72
N GLN A 71 -4.87 29.94 -6.02
CA GLN A 71 -5.12 28.65 -6.65
C GLN A 71 -3.77 28.05 -7.05
N LEU A 72 -3.54 26.79 -6.69
CA LEU A 72 -2.35 26.03 -7.07
C LEU A 72 -2.73 25.05 -8.17
N HIS A 73 -1.88 24.94 -9.19
CA HIS A 73 -2.04 23.88 -10.17
C HIS A 73 -1.61 22.55 -9.55
N LEU A 74 -2.32 21.48 -9.90
CA LEU A 74 -2.06 20.17 -9.31
C LEU A 74 -0.65 19.65 -9.65
N THR A 75 -0.19 19.93 -10.87
CA THR A 75 1.16 19.63 -11.33
C THR A 75 2.23 20.28 -10.45
N ASP A 76 1.97 21.49 -9.93
CA ASP A 76 2.93 22.19 -9.07
C ASP A 76 3.11 21.46 -7.74
N LEU A 77 2.03 20.88 -7.19
CA LEU A 77 2.08 20.09 -5.96
C LEU A 77 2.82 18.77 -6.14
N VAL A 78 2.65 18.10 -7.28
CA VAL A 78 3.43 16.89 -7.60
C VAL A 78 4.90 17.22 -7.74
N ILE A 79 5.22 18.27 -8.50
CA ILE A 79 6.61 18.69 -8.70
C ILE A 79 7.24 19.01 -7.35
N LEU A 80 6.53 19.76 -6.49
CA LEU A 80 6.99 20.06 -5.14
C LEU A 80 7.21 18.79 -4.30
N GLY A 81 6.25 17.86 -4.30
CA GLY A 81 6.37 16.60 -3.57
C GLY A 81 7.54 15.75 -4.05
N ARG A 82 7.74 15.65 -5.36
CA ARG A 82 8.88 14.94 -5.95
C ARG A 82 10.21 15.61 -5.63
N ILE A 83 10.30 16.94 -5.70
CA ILE A 83 11.51 17.67 -5.35
C ILE A 83 11.85 17.42 -3.88
N LEU A 84 10.88 17.52 -2.98
CA LEU A 84 11.09 17.29 -1.56
C LEU A 84 11.46 15.83 -1.26
N TYR A 85 10.80 14.86 -1.90
CA TYR A 85 11.08 13.42 -1.76
C TYR A 85 12.47 13.02 -2.27
N LYS A 86 12.82 13.45 -3.49
CA LYS A 86 14.11 13.09 -4.12
C LYS A 86 15.30 13.78 -3.49
N ASN A 87 15.08 14.93 -2.86
CA ASN A 87 16.12 15.61 -2.12
C ASN A 87 16.14 15.15 -0.66
N GLU A 88 16.27 13.85 -0.43
CA GLU A 88 16.61 13.28 0.88
C GLU A 88 17.87 13.95 1.44
N VAL A 89 18.80 14.36 0.56
CA VAL A 89 19.95 15.21 0.88
C VAL A 89 19.55 16.59 1.43
N VAL A 90 18.52 17.25 0.90
CA VAL A 90 18.04 18.53 1.45
C VAL A 90 17.40 18.33 2.80
N VAL A 91 16.63 17.25 2.99
CA VAL A 91 16.11 16.88 4.31
C VAL A 91 17.29 16.65 5.26
N ASN A 92 18.24 15.77 4.94
CA ASN A 92 19.41 15.48 5.77
C ASN A 92 20.27 16.72 6.04
N VAL A 93 20.48 17.61 5.08
CA VAL A 93 21.20 18.88 5.29
C VAL A 93 20.42 19.86 6.17
N ILE A 94 19.08 19.85 6.11
CA ILE A 94 18.25 20.58 7.06
C ILE A 94 18.38 19.94 8.44
N LEU A 95 18.31 18.61 8.55
CA LEU A 95 18.44 17.87 9.81
C LEU A 95 19.79 18.09 10.49
N GLU A 96 20.89 18.05 9.74
CA GLU A 96 22.26 18.27 10.23
C GLU A 96 22.50 19.71 10.72
N ARG A 97 21.66 20.67 10.33
CA ARG A 97 21.80 22.09 10.70
C ARG A 97 20.84 22.52 11.79
N LEU A 98 19.90 21.66 12.19
CA LEU A 98 19.01 21.98 13.29
C LEU A 98 19.68 21.60 14.63
N PRO A 99 19.49 22.40 15.70
CA PRO A 99 20.08 22.12 17.00
C PRO A 99 19.49 20.85 17.64
N ASP A 100 20.27 20.14 18.47
CA ASP A 100 19.90 18.83 19.04
C ASP A 100 18.59 18.81 19.87
N ASP A 101 18.01 19.96 20.20
CA ASP A 101 16.73 20.08 20.91
C ASP A 101 15.50 20.07 19.98
N CYS A 102 15.70 19.99 18.66
CA CYS A 102 14.62 20.05 17.66
C CYS A 102 14.11 18.69 17.16
N TRP A 103 14.57 17.54 17.69
CA TRP A 103 14.25 16.22 17.14
C TRP A 103 12.74 15.95 16.98
N GLN A 104 11.89 16.53 17.83
CA GLN A 104 10.44 16.50 17.66
C GLN A 104 9.99 17.18 16.35
N ASP A 105 10.54 18.34 16.02
CA ASP A 105 10.25 19.06 14.77
C ASP A 105 10.74 18.26 13.54
N VAL A 106 11.80 17.48 13.69
CA VAL A 106 12.34 16.57 12.66
C VAL A 106 11.42 15.37 12.42
N ILE A 107 10.90 14.76 13.48
CA ILE A 107 9.91 13.68 13.40
C ILE A 107 8.61 14.21 12.77
N GLU A 108 8.19 15.43 13.11
CA GLU A 108 7.04 16.09 12.48
C GLU A 108 7.30 16.43 11.01
N ALA A 109 8.51 16.89 10.65
CA ALA A 109 8.88 17.20 9.27
C ALA A 109 9.01 15.94 8.39
N SER A 110 9.54 14.85 8.94
CA SER A 110 9.59 13.54 8.27
C SER A 110 8.19 12.91 8.16
N SER A 111 7.31 13.13 9.13
CA SER A 111 5.87 12.85 8.96
C SER A 111 5.31 13.68 7.80
N GLY A 112 5.70 14.96 7.70
CA GLY A 112 5.49 15.86 6.55
C GLY A 112 5.74 15.24 5.16
N MET A 113 6.74 14.36 5.08
CA MET A 113 7.14 13.68 3.85
C MET A 113 6.16 12.56 3.45
N ALA A 114 5.53 11.90 4.43
CA ALA A 114 4.49 10.91 4.18
C ALA A 114 3.28 11.54 3.45
N GLY A 115 3.01 12.82 3.70
CA GLY A 115 1.96 13.59 3.05
C GLY A 115 2.26 13.94 1.61
N LEU A 116 3.50 14.31 1.32
CA LEU A 116 3.94 14.59 -0.04
C LEU A 116 3.92 13.32 -0.90
N ASN A 117 4.29 12.19 -0.30
CA ASN A 117 4.09 10.87 -0.88
C ASN A 117 2.61 10.60 -1.13
N THR A 118 1.76 10.86 -0.14
CA THR A 118 0.30 10.73 -0.28
C THR A 118 -0.23 11.57 -1.44
N ILE A 119 0.17 12.83 -1.58
CA ILE A 119 -0.27 13.71 -2.67
C ILE A 119 0.22 13.20 -4.03
N THR A 120 1.48 12.78 -4.12
CA THR A 120 2.05 12.22 -5.36
C THR A 120 1.26 10.99 -5.79
N THR A 121 0.97 10.08 -4.85
CA THR A 121 0.13 8.89 -5.09
C THR A 121 -1.27 9.27 -5.51
N LEU A 122 -1.92 10.22 -4.84
CA LEU A 122 -3.25 10.69 -5.23
C LEU A 122 -3.28 11.22 -6.66
N VAL A 123 -2.24 11.93 -7.09
CA VAL A 123 -2.18 12.46 -8.45
C VAL A 123 -1.94 11.34 -9.45
N MET A 124 -1.02 10.42 -9.17
CA MET A 124 -0.77 9.26 -10.02
C MET A 124 -2.03 8.39 -10.17
N GLU A 125 -2.75 8.13 -9.10
CA GLU A 125 -4.00 7.36 -9.11
C GLU A 125 -5.11 8.08 -9.88
N ARG A 126 -5.24 9.39 -9.69
CA ARG A 126 -6.17 10.22 -10.45
C ARG A 126 -5.87 10.15 -11.95
N THR A 127 -4.61 10.35 -12.33
CA THR A 127 -4.16 10.25 -13.73
C THR A 127 -4.41 8.85 -14.27
N ALA A 128 -4.02 7.80 -13.55
CA ALA A 128 -4.24 6.40 -13.93
C ALA A 128 -5.72 6.07 -14.15
N ARG A 129 -6.60 6.59 -13.29
CA ARG A 129 -8.06 6.44 -13.41
C ARG A 129 -8.62 7.12 -14.64
N HIS A 130 -8.19 8.36 -14.93
CA HIS A 130 -8.78 9.16 -16.00
C HIS A 130 -8.18 8.88 -17.38
N GLU A 131 -6.90 8.53 -17.45
CA GLU A 131 -6.17 8.36 -18.71
C GLU A 131 -6.04 6.89 -19.11
N TYR A 132 -5.75 6.00 -18.16
CA TYR A 132 -5.34 4.63 -18.46
C TYR A 132 -6.38 3.57 -18.11
N PHE A 133 -7.51 3.95 -17.48
CA PHE A 133 -8.49 3.01 -16.91
C PHE A 133 -7.80 1.90 -16.10
N HIS A 134 -6.74 2.24 -15.36
CA HIS A 134 -6.12 1.24 -14.50
C HIS A 134 -7.09 0.93 -13.36
N ILE A 135 -7.48 -0.33 -13.24
CA ILE A 135 -8.45 -0.75 -12.25
C ILE A 135 -7.68 -1.57 -11.23
N GLN A 136 -7.61 -1.04 -10.03
CA GLN A 136 -7.03 -1.73 -8.90
C GLN A 136 -8.07 -2.65 -8.28
N SER A 137 -7.63 -3.84 -7.86
CA SER A 137 -8.47 -4.74 -7.08
C SER A 137 -8.79 -4.11 -5.71
N LEU A 138 -9.91 -4.52 -5.10
CA LEU A 138 -10.25 -4.07 -3.74
C LEU A 138 -9.12 -4.40 -2.75
N LEU A 139 -8.47 -5.56 -2.89
CA LEU A 139 -7.33 -5.94 -2.07
C LEU A 139 -6.17 -4.94 -2.20
N HIS A 140 -5.81 -4.55 -3.42
CA HIS A 140 -4.75 -3.57 -3.68
C HIS A 140 -5.06 -2.23 -3.01
N LEU A 141 -6.28 -1.73 -3.18
CA LEU A 141 -6.72 -0.47 -2.57
C LEU A 141 -6.71 -0.53 -1.03
N LEU A 142 -7.08 -1.67 -0.44
CA LEU A 142 -7.01 -1.88 1.02
C LEU A 142 -5.58 -1.77 1.54
N PHE A 143 -4.59 -2.28 0.82
CA PHE A 143 -3.19 -2.10 1.18
C PHE A 143 -2.73 -0.66 0.96
N LEU A 144 -3.04 -0.07 -0.20
CA LEU A 144 -2.62 1.29 -0.55
C LEU A 144 -3.12 2.35 0.44
N TYR A 145 -4.36 2.17 0.89
CA TYR A 145 -5.04 3.16 1.74
C TYR A 145 -5.16 2.72 3.19
N ARG A 146 -4.43 1.68 3.60
CA ARG A 146 -4.48 1.17 4.98
C ARG A 146 -4.19 2.26 6.01
N ASP A 147 -3.16 3.05 5.77
CA ASP A 147 -2.72 4.12 6.67
C ASP A 147 -3.58 5.39 6.56
N SER A 148 -4.65 5.35 5.77
CA SER A 148 -5.59 6.46 5.71
C SER A 148 -6.35 6.59 7.04
N VAL A 149 -6.63 7.82 7.43
CA VAL A 149 -7.36 8.13 8.66
C VAL A 149 -8.86 8.17 8.37
N ALA A 150 -9.65 7.68 9.33
CA ALA A 150 -11.09 7.70 9.28
C ALA A 150 -11.64 8.02 10.68
N THR A 151 -12.72 8.81 10.75
CA THR A 151 -13.37 9.13 12.04
C THR A 151 -14.28 7.98 12.46
N ASP A 152 -15.17 7.54 11.57
CA ASP A 152 -15.79 6.22 11.70
C ASP A 152 -14.89 5.21 10.98
N PRO A 153 -14.41 4.16 11.64
CA PRO A 153 -13.54 3.18 11.00
C PRO A 153 -14.19 2.46 9.78
N ARG A 154 -15.53 2.44 9.68
CA ARG A 154 -16.26 1.96 8.48
C ARG A 154 -16.02 2.84 7.25
N ASP A 155 -15.77 4.14 7.44
CA ASP A 155 -15.49 5.07 6.34
C ASP A 155 -14.26 4.66 5.54
N LYS A 156 -13.32 3.92 6.15
CA LYS A 156 -12.16 3.39 5.44
C LYS A 156 -12.57 2.42 4.35
N ILE A 157 -13.44 1.46 4.69
CA ILE A 157 -13.99 0.53 3.69
C ILE A 157 -14.84 1.27 2.68
N TYR A 158 -15.75 2.13 3.12
CA TYR A 158 -16.70 2.78 2.22
C TYR A 158 -16.02 3.78 1.29
N GLY A 159 -15.02 4.51 1.78
CA GLY A 159 -14.21 5.41 0.98
C GLY A 159 -13.41 4.66 -0.08
N ILE A 160 -12.80 3.53 0.30
CA ILE A 160 -12.08 2.64 -0.64
C ILE A 160 -13.03 2.07 -1.70
N LEU A 161 -14.22 1.61 -1.32
CA LEU A 161 -15.23 1.13 -2.28
C LEU A 161 -15.65 2.24 -3.26
N GLY A 162 -15.70 3.48 -2.79
CA GLY A 162 -15.95 4.65 -3.63
C GLY A 162 -14.85 4.93 -4.66
N LEU A 163 -13.62 4.45 -4.43
CA LEU A 163 -12.52 4.51 -5.38
C LEU A 163 -12.64 3.46 -6.49
N ILE A 164 -13.43 2.41 -6.32
CA ILE A 164 -13.57 1.39 -7.36
C ILE A 164 -14.41 1.96 -8.51
N PRO A 165 -13.95 1.91 -9.78
CA PRO A 165 -14.72 2.39 -10.91
C PRO A 165 -16.08 1.70 -10.98
N ASN A 166 -17.14 2.51 -11.00
CA ASN A 166 -18.51 2.02 -11.16
C ASN A 166 -18.75 1.71 -12.65
N SER A 167 -18.20 0.58 -13.13
CA SER A 167 -18.34 0.18 -14.53
C SER A 167 -19.73 -0.40 -14.78
N SER A 168 -20.71 0.48 -15.00
CA SER A 168 -21.99 0.09 -15.61
C SER A 168 -21.79 -0.54 -17.00
N LYS A 169 -20.62 -0.32 -17.62
CA LYS A 169 -20.22 -0.82 -18.93
C LYS A 169 -19.72 -2.26 -18.95
N TRP A 170 -19.47 -2.89 -17.81
CA TRP A 170 -18.95 -4.26 -17.79
C TRP A 170 -20.05 -5.25 -17.42
N GLU A 171 -20.01 -6.43 -18.00
CA GLU A 171 -20.89 -7.52 -17.56
C GLU A 171 -20.55 -7.93 -16.11
N ARG A 172 -21.51 -8.54 -15.40
CA ARG A 172 -21.33 -8.87 -13.97
C ARG A 172 -20.16 -9.83 -13.75
N ALA A 173 -19.94 -10.79 -14.64
CA ALA A 173 -18.86 -11.77 -14.52
C ALA A 173 -17.48 -11.12 -14.72
N GLU A 174 -17.34 -10.24 -15.70
CA GLU A 174 -16.10 -9.50 -15.94
C GLU A 174 -15.78 -8.56 -14.78
N ARG A 175 -16.78 -7.92 -14.17
CA ARG A 175 -16.57 -7.10 -12.95
C ARG A 175 -15.99 -7.87 -11.78
N VAL A 176 -16.50 -9.05 -11.48
CA VAL A 176 -16.04 -9.85 -10.34
C VAL A 176 -14.62 -10.35 -10.56
N ALA A 177 -14.32 -10.83 -11.77
CA ALA A 177 -12.97 -11.28 -12.12
C ALA A 177 -11.96 -10.12 -12.12
N PHE A 178 -12.37 -8.93 -12.55
CA PHE A 178 -11.47 -7.77 -12.70
C PHE A 178 -11.28 -7.00 -11.39
N GLN A 179 -12.34 -6.78 -10.60
CA GLN A 179 -12.27 -5.96 -9.38
C GLN A 179 -11.84 -6.77 -8.14
N GLY A 180 -11.88 -8.10 -8.22
CA GLY A 180 -11.40 -8.99 -7.16
C GLY A 180 -12.29 -9.00 -5.91
N TYR A 181 -13.58 -8.70 -6.03
CA TYR A 181 -14.56 -8.83 -4.94
C TYR A 181 -16.00 -9.05 -5.47
N ASP A 182 -16.88 -9.57 -4.62
CA ASP A 182 -18.32 -9.73 -4.90
C ASP A 182 -19.14 -8.68 -4.12
N PRO A 183 -19.68 -7.64 -4.79
CA PRO A 183 -20.44 -6.58 -4.13
C PRO A 183 -21.68 -7.06 -3.40
N SER A 184 -22.26 -8.21 -3.77
CA SER A 184 -23.47 -8.73 -3.13
C SER A 184 -23.21 -9.34 -1.74
N LEU A 185 -21.94 -9.59 -1.41
CA LEU A 185 -21.52 -10.14 -0.13
C LEU A 185 -21.07 -9.08 0.88
N LEU A 186 -20.97 -7.81 0.46
CA LEU A 186 -20.53 -6.69 1.28
C LEU A 186 -21.66 -6.14 2.17
N ILE A 187 -21.31 -5.76 3.39
CA ILE A 187 -22.19 -5.03 4.31
C ILE A 187 -21.84 -3.55 4.26
N VAL A 188 -22.69 -2.75 3.62
CA VAL A 188 -22.56 -1.28 3.53
C VAL A 188 -23.69 -0.64 4.33
N ASP A 189 -23.53 -0.65 5.65
CA ASP A 189 -24.51 -0.19 6.63
C ASP A 189 -23.79 0.37 7.86
N TYR A 190 -23.96 1.67 8.12
CA TYR A 190 -23.35 2.35 9.27
C TYR A 190 -23.92 1.88 10.62
N THR A 191 -25.08 1.21 10.61
CA THR A 191 -25.65 0.61 11.82
C THR A 191 -25.06 -0.77 12.15
N ALA A 192 -24.35 -1.39 11.19
CA ALA A 192 -23.72 -2.68 11.39
C ALA A 192 -22.49 -2.58 12.30
N ALA A 193 -22.23 -3.65 13.05
CA ALA A 193 -21.01 -3.78 13.83
C ALA A 193 -19.78 -3.81 12.91
N ILE A 194 -18.69 -3.18 13.33
CA ILE A 194 -17.50 -2.99 12.48
C ILE A 194 -16.87 -4.33 12.07
N GLU A 195 -16.85 -5.29 12.98
CA GLU A 195 -16.34 -6.63 12.77
C GLU A 195 -17.08 -7.34 11.62
N LEU A 196 -18.39 -7.13 11.49
CA LEU A 196 -19.18 -7.68 10.40
C LEU A 196 -18.87 -6.97 9.08
N VAL A 197 -18.67 -5.65 9.10
CA VAL A 197 -18.27 -4.89 7.91
C VAL A 197 -16.93 -5.40 7.40
N TYR A 198 -15.91 -5.51 8.26
CA TYR A 198 -14.58 -5.98 7.87
C TYR A 198 -14.60 -7.47 7.45
N ALA A 199 -15.31 -8.33 8.17
CA ALA A 199 -15.45 -9.74 7.81
C ALA A 199 -16.16 -9.92 6.45
N SER A 200 -17.16 -9.08 6.15
CA SER A 200 -17.86 -9.11 4.86
C SER A 200 -16.95 -8.78 3.68
N VAL A 201 -15.98 -7.86 3.89
CA VAL A 201 -14.97 -7.50 2.90
C VAL A 201 -14.06 -8.69 2.60
N VAL A 202 -13.55 -9.36 3.63
CA VAL A 202 -12.72 -10.56 3.46
C VAL A 202 -13.51 -11.65 2.73
N ARG A 203 -14.74 -11.95 3.17
CA ARG A 203 -15.61 -12.92 2.49
C ARG A 203 -15.82 -12.57 1.03
N SER A 204 -16.11 -11.31 0.73
CA SER A 204 -16.32 -10.80 -0.62
C SER A 204 -15.10 -11.00 -1.51
N ILE A 205 -13.90 -10.65 -1.03
CA ILE A 205 -12.63 -10.83 -1.77
C ILE A 205 -12.33 -12.30 -1.98
N VAL A 206 -12.38 -13.12 -0.92
CA VAL A 206 -12.04 -14.56 -0.98
C VAL A 206 -12.97 -15.30 -1.92
N LYS A 207 -14.29 -15.03 -1.88
CA LYS A 207 -15.26 -15.68 -2.76
C LYS A 207 -15.09 -15.29 -4.23
N ALA A 208 -14.76 -14.03 -4.52
CA ALA A 208 -14.56 -13.56 -5.88
C ALA A 208 -13.24 -14.04 -6.49
N THR A 209 -12.15 -13.94 -5.73
CA THR A 209 -10.79 -14.22 -6.21
C THR A 209 -10.41 -15.70 -6.07
N MET A 210 -11.11 -16.44 -5.21
CA MET A 210 -10.69 -17.78 -4.76
C MET A 210 -9.25 -17.75 -4.23
N SER A 211 -8.85 -16.68 -3.55
CA SER A 211 -7.51 -16.48 -2.97
C SER A 211 -7.61 -16.10 -1.50
N LEU A 212 -6.60 -16.48 -0.71
CA LEU A 212 -6.47 -16.13 0.72
C LEU A 212 -5.47 -14.98 0.96
N ASN A 213 -5.00 -14.27 -0.07
CA ASN A 213 -3.97 -13.22 0.09
C ASN A 213 -4.40 -12.07 1.00
N ILE A 214 -5.71 -11.81 1.13
CA ILE A 214 -6.23 -10.85 2.11
C ILE A 214 -5.89 -11.22 3.56
N LEU A 215 -5.68 -12.50 3.87
CA LEU A 215 -5.28 -12.92 5.22
C LEU A 215 -3.88 -12.43 5.58
N SER A 216 -3.03 -12.12 4.60
CA SER A 216 -1.72 -11.50 4.84
C SER A 216 -1.83 -10.06 5.37
N ALA A 217 -3.01 -9.44 5.29
CA ALA A 217 -3.29 -8.17 5.94
C ALA A 217 -3.62 -8.33 7.44
N CYS A 218 -3.84 -9.55 7.94
CA CYS A 218 -4.16 -9.79 9.35
C CYS A 218 -2.91 -9.57 10.20
N GLN A 219 -3.04 -8.70 11.20
CA GLN A 219 -2.01 -8.41 12.18
C GLN A 219 -2.60 -8.65 13.56
N LYS A 220 -1.75 -9.01 14.52
CA LYS A 220 -2.20 -9.13 15.91
C LYS A 220 -2.64 -7.74 16.39
N THR A 221 -3.91 -7.62 16.75
CA THR A 221 -4.50 -6.41 17.33
C THR A 221 -5.03 -6.77 18.71
N ASP A 222 -4.72 -5.95 19.70
CA ASP A 222 -5.24 -6.09 21.07
C ASP A 222 -6.52 -5.27 21.28
N LEU A 223 -7.00 -4.55 20.25
CA LEU A 223 -7.97 -3.46 20.39
C LEU A 223 -9.41 -3.85 20.04
N VAL A 224 -9.63 -4.92 19.26
CA VAL A 224 -10.97 -5.32 18.79
C VAL A 224 -11.10 -6.84 18.79
N GLU A 225 -12.25 -7.36 19.22
CA GLU A 225 -12.64 -8.78 19.12
C GLU A 225 -12.94 -9.17 17.65
N LEU A 226 -11.98 -8.96 16.75
CA LEU A 226 -12.06 -9.45 15.38
C LEU A 226 -11.78 -10.95 15.33
N PRO A 227 -12.46 -11.72 14.48
CA PRO A 227 -12.01 -13.07 14.14
C PRO A 227 -10.56 -13.01 13.64
N SER A 228 -9.75 -14.01 13.97
CA SER A 228 -8.30 -14.02 13.67
C SER A 228 -7.94 -13.93 12.18
N TRP A 229 -8.92 -14.13 11.30
CA TRP A 229 -8.80 -14.06 9.85
C TRP A 229 -9.31 -12.74 9.25
N VAL A 230 -9.81 -11.82 10.08
CA VAL A 230 -10.30 -10.51 9.66
C VAL A 230 -9.21 -9.47 9.95
N PRO A 231 -8.69 -8.77 8.92
CA PRO A 231 -7.71 -7.73 9.15
C PRO A 231 -8.36 -6.55 9.85
N ASP A 232 -7.68 -6.03 10.86
CA ASP A 232 -8.01 -4.73 11.41
C ASP A 232 -7.55 -3.66 10.41
N VAL A 233 -8.50 -3.14 9.64
CA VAL A 233 -8.24 -2.07 8.68
C VAL A 233 -8.15 -0.72 9.40
N GLY A 234 -8.58 -0.61 10.66
CA GLY A 234 -8.53 0.62 11.44
C GLY A 234 -7.09 1.03 11.82
N ILE A 235 -6.21 0.05 11.99
CA ILE A 235 -4.82 0.27 12.39
C ILE A 235 -3.89 0.45 11.18
N ALA A 236 -2.90 1.32 11.34
CA ALA A 236 -1.79 1.50 10.41
C ALA A 236 -0.95 0.21 10.34
N PHE A 237 -0.31 -0.03 9.20
CA PHE A 237 0.53 -1.21 9.04
C PHE A 237 1.80 -1.07 9.89
N ILE A 238 2.05 -2.03 10.79
CA ILE A 238 3.25 -1.99 11.68
C ILE A 238 4.58 -2.09 10.90
N LEU A 239 4.56 -2.42 9.60
CA LEU A 239 5.79 -2.58 8.81
C LEU A 239 6.04 -1.34 7.94
N ASP A 240 6.55 -0.28 8.57
CA ASP A 240 6.85 1.04 7.96
C ASP A 240 7.73 0.96 6.68
N ASN A 241 8.51 -0.11 6.49
CA ASN A 241 9.41 -0.25 5.34
C ASN A 241 8.78 -0.85 4.07
N TYR A 242 7.55 -1.37 4.12
CA TYR A 242 6.90 -1.96 2.93
C TYR A 242 6.27 -0.90 2.01
N PHE A 243 5.97 0.27 2.56
CA PHE A 243 5.25 1.32 1.86
C PHE A 243 6.10 1.96 0.74
N VAL A 244 7.42 2.04 0.94
CA VAL A 244 8.34 2.64 -0.06
C VAL A 244 8.49 1.75 -1.30
N ASP A 245 8.62 0.43 -1.11
CA ASP A 245 8.67 -0.54 -2.23
C ASP A 245 7.33 -0.60 -2.98
N PHE A 246 6.22 -0.51 -2.25
CA PHE A 246 4.88 -0.42 -2.85
C PHE A 246 4.78 0.75 -3.85
N MET A 247 5.23 1.93 -3.43
CA MET A 247 5.02 3.18 -4.17
C MET A 247 5.89 3.27 -5.42
N THR A 248 7.09 2.71 -5.36
CA THR A 248 8.07 2.78 -6.44
C THR A 248 7.87 1.67 -7.48
N ASN A 249 7.22 0.57 -7.11
CA ASN A 249 7.00 -0.55 -8.00
C ASN A 249 5.59 -1.18 -7.78
N PRO A 250 4.53 -0.62 -8.39
CA PRO A 250 3.15 -1.10 -8.20
C PRO A 250 2.94 -2.57 -8.56
N GLY A 251 3.84 -3.17 -9.36
CA GLY A 251 3.84 -4.62 -9.67
C GLY A 251 4.38 -5.52 -8.54
N VAL A 252 4.94 -4.96 -7.47
CA VAL A 252 5.50 -5.72 -6.34
C VAL A 252 4.40 -6.30 -5.45
N LEU A 253 3.31 -5.57 -5.22
CA LEU A 253 2.19 -6.08 -4.43
C LEU A 253 1.52 -7.32 -5.03
N GLU A 254 1.37 -7.37 -6.36
CA GLU A 254 0.78 -8.53 -7.02
C GLU A 254 1.66 -9.78 -6.86
N ARG A 255 2.98 -9.60 -6.66
CA ARG A 255 3.97 -10.68 -6.61
C ARG A 255 4.36 -11.13 -5.20
N ASP A 256 4.07 -10.31 -4.17
CA ASP A 256 4.59 -10.56 -2.82
C ASP A 256 3.83 -11.61 -2.02
N PHE A 257 2.60 -11.93 -2.42
CA PHE A 257 1.77 -12.95 -1.78
C PHE A 257 1.49 -14.16 -2.71
N GLU A 258 2.45 -14.52 -3.55
CA GLU A 258 2.35 -15.71 -4.42
C GLU A 258 2.62 -17.05 -3.69
N ALA A 259 2.40 -17.11 -2.37
CA ALA A 259 2.58 -18.35 -1.59
C ALA A 259 1.87 -19.54 -2.26
N ALA A 260 0.62 -19.30 -2.67
CA ALA A 260 -0.23 -20.26 -3.34
C ALA A 260 -0.19 -20.18 -4.88
N LYS A 261 0.54 -19.21 -5.48
CA LYS A 261 0.48 -18.87 -6.91
C LYS A 261 -0.98 -18.82 -7.42
N ASN A 262 -1.32 -19.66 -8.39
CA ASN A 262 -2.65 -19.77 -9.00
C ASN A 262 -3.56 -20.83 -8.33
N THR A 263 -3.16 -21.36 -7.17
CA THR A 263 -3.97 -22.36 -6.46
C THR A 263 -5.23 -21.71 -5.92
N LYS A 264 -6.38 -22.25 -6.33
CA LYS A 264 -7.68 -21.78 -5.85
C LYS A 264 -7.92 -22.25 -4.43
N ALA A 265 -8.16 -21.30 -3.54
CA ALA A 265 -8.53 -21.54 -2.16
C ALA A 265 -9.88 -22.25 -2.06
N ILE A 266 -10.00 -23.17 -1.10
CA ILE A 266 -11.27 -23.77 -0.70
C ILE A 266 -11.62 -23.17 0.66
N ALA A 267 -12.59 -22.25 0.66
CA ALA A 267 -12.98 -21.47 1.82
C ALA A 267 -14.51 -21.44 1.99
N VAL A 268 -14.97 -21.72 3.22
CA VAL A 268 -16.37 -21.67 3.63
C VAL A 268 -16.48 -20.72 4.82
N PHE A 269 -17.41 -19.78 4.75
CA PHE A 269 -17.69 -18.83 5.82
C PHE A 269 -19.01 -19.24 6.49
N ALA A 270 -19.05 -19.22 7.81
CA ALA A 270 -20.31 -19.33 8.54
C ALA A 270 -21.18 -18.08 8.30
N ASP A 271 -22.50 -18.22 8.47
CA ASP A 271 -23.46 -17.14 8.22
C ASP A 271 -23.26 -15.96 9.18
N ASP A 272 -22.77 -16.22 10.39
CA ASP A 272 -22.48 -15.22 11.41
C ASP A 272 -21.17 -14.43 11.16
N LEU A 273 -20.42 -14.79 10.12
CA LEU A 273 -19.12 -14.21 9.78
C LEU A 273 -18.06 -14.29 10.89
N LYS A 274 -18.24 -15.19 11.87
CA LYS A 274 -17.24 -15.41 12.94
C LYS A 274 -16.28 -16.54 12.58
N THR A 275 -16.74 -17.50 11.78
CA THR A 275 -15.95 -18.69 11.44
C THR A 275 -15.60 -18.73 9.96
N LEU A 276 -14.30 -18.91 9.67
CA LEU A 276 -13.76 -19.23 8.36
C LEU A 276 -13.16 -20.64 8.39
N LEU A 277 -13.74 -21.55 7.62
CA LEU A 277 -13.22 -22.89 7.37
C LEU A 277 -12.41 -22.86 6.07
N ILE A 278 -11.11 -23.17 6.17
CA ILE A 278 -10.22 -23.27 5.01
C ILE A 278 -9.62 -24.67 4.90
N ARG A 279 -9.30 -25.04 3.66
CA ARG A 279 -8.51 -26.24 3.38
C ARG A 279 -7.08 -25.84 3.04
N GLY A 280 -6.12 -26.41 3.74
CA GLY A 280 -4.70 -26.14 3.54
C GLY A 280 -3.82 -27.11 4.30
N LEU A 281 -2.57 -26.72 4.49
CA LEU A 281 -1.65 -27.44 5.36
C LEU A 281 -1.52 -26.67 6.67
N ILE A 282 -1.52 -27.38 7.81
CA ILE A 282 -1.41 -26.77 9.13
C ILE A 282 0.03 -26.91 9.60
N THR A 283 0.68 -25.78 9.88
CA THR A 283 1.98 -25.70 10.53
C THR A 283 1.77 -25.10 11.92
N GLU A 284 1.90 -25.91 12.97
CA GLU A 284 1.66 -25.46 14.35
C GLU A 284 2.92 -24.91 15.01
N VAL A 285 4.08 -25.50 14.71
CA VAL A 285 5.34 -25.16 15.37
C VAL A 285 6.39 -24.79 14.32
N ILE A 286 6.98 -23.62 14.49
CA ILE A 286 8.24 -23.24 13.83
C ILE A 286 9.31 -23.47 14.89
N ASP A 287 9.93 -24.65 14.85
CA ASP A 287 10.93 -25.07 15.86
C ASP A 287 12.20 -24.20 15.82
N GLU A 288 12.56 -23.72 14.63
CA GLU A 288 13.77 -22.93 14.42
C GLU A 288 13.58 -21.93 13.27
N VAL A 289 13.96 -20.67 13.49
CA VAL A 289 14.05 -19.65 12.44
C VAL A 289 15.53 -19.50 12.09
N TRP A 290 15.91 -19.94 10.90
CA TRP A 290 17.26 -19.74 10.39
C TRP A 290 17.44 -18.28 9.99
N GLY A 291 18.58 -17.68 10.39
CA GLY A 291 18.85 -16.24 10.48
C GLY A 291 18.65 -15.38 9.21
N PRO A 292 19.01 -14.08 9.24
CA PRO A 292 18.60 -13.12 8.22
C PRO A 292 19.07 -13.55 6.84
N VAL A 293 18.08 -13.85 5.97
CA VAL A 293 18.29 -14.31 4.59
C VAL A 293 19.12 -13.31 3.76
N THR A 294 19.21 -12.06 4.20
CA THR A 294 20.00 -11.02 3.55
C THR A 294 21.51 -11.31 3.50
N ARG A 295 22.08 -12.09 4.44
CA ARG A 295 23.51 -12.49 4.34
C ARG A 295 23.76 -13.70 3.46
N TYR A 296 22.78 -14.59 3.28
CA TYR A 296 22.96 -15.86 2.57
C TYR A 296 22.70 -15.79 1.06
N LEU A 297 22.17 -14.68 0.55
CA LEU A 297 21.83 -14.53 -0.87
C LEU A 297 22.96 -13.92 -1.72
N ALA A 298 24.05 -13.49 -1.11
CA ALA A 298 25.22 -12.94 -1.80
C ALA A 298 26.10 -14.03 -2.46
N GLU A 299 26.03 -15.28 -1.99
CA GLU A 299 26.87 -16.38 -2.50
C GLU A 299 26.02 -17.52 -3.10
N SER A 300 26.41 -18.03 -4.27
CA SER A 300 25.65 -19.05 -5.04
C SER A 300 25.51 -20.38 -4.30
N ASP A 301 26.53 -20.75 -3.53
CA ASP A 301 26.67 -22.09 -2.95
C ASP A 301 25.81 -22.24 -1.69
N ASP A 302 25.74 -21.19 -0.88
CA ASP A 302 24.87 -21.13 0.29
C ASP A 302 23.39 -21.14 -0.07
N ARG A 303 23.02 -20.58 -1.23
CA ARG A 303 21.65 -20.65 -1.74
C ARG A 303 21.27 -22.07 -2.15
N GLN A 304 22.14 -22.77 -2.90
CA GLN A 304 21.87 -24.16 -3.29
C GLN A 304 21.78 -25.07 -2.08
N ARG A 305 22.67 -24.89 -1.10
CA ARG A 305 22.66 -25.64 0.16
C ARG A 305 21.39 -25.37 0.98
N SER A 306 20.97 -24.10 1.09
CA SER A 306 19.73 -23.73 1.76
C SER A 306 18.50 -24.31 1.08
N GLN A 307 18.45 -24.29 -0.26
CA GLN A 307 17.38 -24.91 -1.03
C GLN A 307 17.34 -26.43 -0.86
N ALA A 308 18.49 -27.10 -0.84
CA ALA A 308 18.58 -28.55 -0.63
C ALA A 308 18.12 -28.95 0.79
N ASN A 309 18.64 -28.28 1.83
CA ASN A 309 18.26 -28.53 3.23
C ASN A 309 16.77 -28.29 3.45
N TYR A 310 16.26 -27.19 2.87
CA TYR A 310 14.84 -26.89 2.89
C TYR A 310 14.02 -28.00 2.22
N ARG A 311 14.41 -28.42 1.02
CA ARG A 311 13.68 -29.43 0.23
C ARG A 311 13.60 -30.74 1.00
N GLU A 312 14.68 -31.17 1.62
CA GLU A 312 14.72 -32.38 2.45
C GLU A 312 13.78 -32.27 3.66
N THR A 313 13.82 -31.14 4.36
CA THR A 313 12.96 -30.88 5.53
C THR A 313 11.48 -30.83 5.13
N ALA A 314 11.17 -30.12 4.04
CA ALA A 314 9.83 -30.04 3.48
C ALA A 314 9.32 -31.42 3.07
N LEU A 315 10.14 -32.27 2.43
CA LEU A 315 9.75 -33.64 2.07
C LEU A 315 9.38 -34.48 3.30
N ARG A 316 10.22 -34.46 4.36
CA ARG A 316 9.95 -35.19 5.60
C ARG A 316 8.61 -34.78 6.23
N TRP A 317 8.31 -33.48 6.20
CA TRP A 317 7.06 -32.95 6.72
C TRP A 317 5.86 -33.29 5.82
N ILE A 318 6.00 -33.14 4.49
CA ILE A 318 4.96 -33.44 3.50
C ILE A 318 4.51 -34.90 3.56
N HIS A 319 5.44 -35.84 3.78
CA HIS A 319 5.11 -37.26 3.89
C HIS A 319 4.22 -37.61 5.10
N ARG A 320 4.15 -36.72 6.10
CA ARG A 320 3.29 -36.89 7.27
C ARG A 320 1.90 -36.26 7.09
N GLN A 321 1.68 -35.52 6.00
CA GLN A 321 0.46 -34.76 5.76
C GLN A 321 -0.43 -35.41 4.69
N PRO A 322 -1.77 -35.39 4.86
CA PRO A 322 -2.69 -35.90 3.85
C PRO A 322 -2.58 -35.18 2.50
N THR A 323 -2.71 -35.91 1.38
CA THR A 323 -2.35 -35.48 0.00
C THR A 323 -3.41 -34.66 -0.75
N TYR A 324 -4.36 -34.01 -0.07
CA TYR A 324 -5.63 -33.72 -0.75
C TYR A 324 -5.76 -32.39 -1.52
N VAL A 325 -4.83 -31.45 -1.39
CA VAL A 325 -4.95 -30.10 -1.99
C VAL A 325 -3.98 -29.89 -3.15
N TYR A 326 -2.81 -30.48 -3.07
CA TYR A 326 -1.75 -30.32 -4.05
C TYR A 326 -1.59 -31.61 -4.83
N HIS A 327 -1.63 -31.51 -6.16
CA HIS A 327 -1.60 -32.67 -7.04
C HIS A 327 -0.25 -33.39 -7.03
N THR A 328 0.84 -32.67 -6.76
CA THR A 328 2.19 -33.23 -6.74
C THR A 328 2.92 -32.94 -5.42
N VAL A 329 4.00 -33.70 -5.16
CA VAL A 329 4.95 -33.39 -4.08
C VAL A 329 5.65 -32.06 -4.34
N GLU A 330 5.96 -31.75 -5.61
CA GLU A 330 6.66 -30.53 -6.00
C GLU A 330 5.83 -29.27 -5.73
N ASP A 331 4.52 -29.33 -5.99
CA ASP A 331 3.60 -28.21 -5.69
C ASP A 331 3.58 -27.91 -4.19
N ARG A 332 3.65 -28.94 -3.34
CA ARG A 332 3.70 -28.80 -1.88
C ARG A 332 5.00 -28.16 -1.40
N ILE A 333 6.14 -28.63 -1.93
CA ILE A 333 7.46 -28.06 -1.61
C ILE A 333 7.48 -26.59 -2.04
N THR A 334 6.97 -26.29 -3.23
CA THR A 334 6.90 -24.94 -3.77
C THR A 334 6.02 -24.03 -2.92
N ALA A 335 4.82 -24.49 -2.53
CA ALA A 335 3.90 -23.72 -1.70
C ALA A 335 4.50 -23.42 -0.32
N LEU A 336 5.09 -24.42 0.33
CA LEU A 336 5.81 -24.21 1.59
C LEU A 336 7.00 -23.24 1.38
N TRP A 337 7.74 -23.37 0.26
CA TRP A 337 8.94 -22.56 0.02
C TRP A 337 8.54 -21.10 -0.11
N ASN A 338 7.50 -20.83 -0.88
CA ASN A 338 7.00 -19.47 -1.06
C ASN A 338 6.40 -18.90 0.24
N THR A 339 5.81 -19.75 1.10
CA THR A 339 5.26 -19.34 2.41
C THR A 339 6.38 -18.98 3.39
N LEU A 340 7.47 -19.74 3.40
CA LEU A 340 8.55 -19.60 4.39
C LEU A 340 9.68 -18.66 3.92
N ASN A 341 9.85 -18.44 2.61
CA ASN A 341 10.89 -17.58 2.03
C ASN A 341 10.41 -16.21 1.52
N VAL A 342 9.31 -15.69 2.07
CA VAL A 342 8.77 -14.37 1.68
C VAL A 342 9.81 -13.24 1.85
N VAL A 343 10.77 -13.40 2.76
CA VAL A 343 11.83 -12.40 3.01
C VAL A 343 12.98 -12.45 1.97
N ALA A 344 13.25 -13.62 1.39
CA ALA A 344 14.41 -13.84 0.51
C ALA A 344 14.30 -13.17 -0.87
N ARG A 345 13.08 -13.00 -1.39
CA ARG A 345 12.86 -12.40 -2.72
C ARG A 345 13.04 -10.88 -2.72
N LYS A 346 12.97 -10.25 -1.55
CA LYS A 346 12.87 -8.79 -1.39
C LYS A 346 14.20 -8.06 -1.59
N SER A 347 15.33 -8.67 -1.21
CA SER A 347 16.64 -8.01 -1.36
C SER A 347 17.08 -7.88 -2.82
N LYS A 348 16.77 -8.87 -3.67
CA LYS A 348 17.25 -8.90 -5.07
C LYS A 348 16.58 -7.91 -6.01
N THR A 349 15.28 -7.62 -5.83
CA THR A 349 14.56 -6.71 -6.73
C THR A 349 14.98 -5.26 -6.51
N ALA A 350 15.17 -4.86 -5.25
CA ALA A 350 15.63 -3.52 -4.89
C ALA A 350 17.12 -3.30 -5.21
N GLU A 351 18.00 -4.25 -4.90
CA GLU A 351 19.44 -4.13 -5.22
C GLU A 351 19.71 -4.19 -6.72
N GLY A 352 19.03 -5.07 -7.47
CA GLY A 352 19.25 -5.24 -8.90
C GLY A 352 18.82 -4.03 -9.75
N MET A 353 17.73 -3.34 -9.36
CA MET A 353 17.27 -2.13 -10.05
C MET A 353 18.13 -0.91 -9.69
N MET A 354 18.47 -0.71 -8.41
CA MET A 354 19.36 0.38 -8.01
C MET A 354 20.77 0.24 -8.60
N GLN A 355 21.34 -0.97 -8.59
CA GLN A 355 22.70 -1.17 -9.13
C GLN A 355 22.73 -1.05 -10.66
N GLY A 356 21.75 -1.58 -11.39
CA GLY A 356 21.69 -1.47 -12.85
C GLY A 356 21.58 -0.02 -13.31
N GLU A 357 20.62 0.73 -12.76
CA GLU A 357 20.38 2.12 -13.18
C GLU A 357 21.48 3.08 -12.71
N MET A 358 22.06 2.85 -11.52
CA MET A 358 23.16 3.67 -11.02
C MET A 358 24.47 3.40 -11.77
N ILE A 359 24.77 2.14 -12.15
CA ILE A 359 25.94 1.78 -12.95
C ILE A 359 25.80 2.34 -14.37
N ASP A 360 24.62 2.26 -14.98
CA ASP A 360 24.37 2.83 -16.32
C ASP A 360 24.48 4.37 -16.30
N ALA A 361 24.01 5.04 -15.25
CA ALA A 361 24.14 6.49 -15.09
C ALA A 361 25.59 6.94 -14.81
N LEU A 362 26.35 6.18 -14.00
CA LEU A 362 27.76 6.43 -13.74
C LEU A 362 28.62 6.24 -15.00
N ASN A 363 28.33 5.21 -15.79
CA ASN A 363 29.06 4.93 -17.04
C ASN A 363 28.73 5.92 -18.16
N ALA A 364 27.60 6.62 -18.10
CA ALA A 364 27.15 7.53 -19.15
C ALA A 364 27.57 9.01 -18.93
N GLY A 365 28.34 9.31 -17.87
CA GLY A 365 28.90 10.63 -17.59
C GLY A 365 28.00 11.54 -16.73
N SER A 366 28.62 12.55 -16.11
CA SER A 366 28.01 13.39 -15.05
C SER A 366 26.72 14.11 -15.45
N GLU A 367 26.56 14.51 -16.72
CA GLU A 367 25.33 15.17 -17.19
C GLU A 367 24.09 14.25 -17.16
N LYS A 368 24.27 12.94 -17.43
CA LYS A 368 23.16 11.98 -17.36
C LYS A 368 22.81 11.57 -15.94
N LEU A 369 23.78 11.61 -15.03
CA LEU A 369 23.54 11.45 -13.59
C LEU A 369 22.67 12.59 -13.06
N TRP A 370 22.91 13.83 -13.51
CA TRP A 370 22.06 14.98 -13.20
C TRP A 370 20.66 14.87 -13.82
N ASP A 371 20.54 14.42 -15.07
CA ASP A 371 19.25 14.18 -15.73
C ASP A 371 18.44 13.04 -15.07
N PHE A 372 19.11 11.99 -14.58
CA PHE A 372 18.49 10.89 -13.83
C PHE A 372 18.02 11.33 -12.44
N MET A 373 18.78 12.19 -11.75
CA MET A 373 18.37 12.77 -10.48
C MET A 373 17.18 13.74 -10.61
N LEU A 374 17.03 14.38 -11.78
CA LEU A 374 15.99 15.39 -12.04
C LEU A 374 14.70 14.83 -12.66
N ARG A 375 14.74 13.68 -13.34
CA ARG A 375 13.54 12.93 -13.78
C ARG A 375 13.05 12.09 -12.64
#